data_AF-A0A1G9VA67-F1
#
_entry.id   AF-A0A1G9VA67-F1
#
_cell.length_a   1.000
_cell.length_b   1.000
_cell.length_c   1.000
_cell.angle_alpha   90.00
_cell.angle_beta   90.00
_cell.angle_gamma   90.00
#
_symmetry.space_group_name_H-M   'P 1'
#
loop_
_entity.id
_entity.type
_entity.pdbx_description
1 polymer ?
#
loop_
_entity_poly.entity_id
_entity_poly.type
_entity_poly.pdbx_seq_one_letter_code
_entity_poly.pdbx_strand_id
1 'polypeptide(L)' 'MNCTLFELGHQYLYESNKVNARIRQLRAQLKTAPLGELRGLEERIDLLYREHSDLRKTGYYLINYYDRGHADVQKLSG' A
#
# COMPACT_ATOMS: atom_id res chain seq x y z
N MET A 1 20.42 0.05 -8.10
CA MET A 1 19.70 -1.24 -7.98
C MET A 1 18.66 -1.27 -9.09
N ASN A 2 18.76 -2.23 -10.02
CA ASN A 2 17.69 -2.49 -10.98
C ASN A 2 16.77 -3.55 -10.36
N CYS A 3 15.53 -3.17 -10.01
CA CYS A 3 14.49 -4.12 -9.61
C CYS A 3 13.46 -4.23 -10.75
N THR A 4 12.84 -5.39 -10.87
CA THR A 4 11.74 -5.63 -11.81
C THR A 4 10.47 -4.90 -11.35
N LEU A 5 9.53 -4.65 -12.28
CA LEU A 5 8.22 -4.09 -11.91
C LEU A 5 7.46 -5.00 -10.94
N PHE A 6 7.65 -6.32 -11.03
CA PHE A 6 7.10 -7.29 -10.10
C PHE A 6 7.62 -7.09 -8.67
N GLU A 7 8.95 -7.05 -8.51
CA GLU A 7 9.59 -6.80 -7.21
C GLU A 7 9.20 -5.44 -6.64
N LEU A 8 9.15 -4.41 -7.49
CA LEU A 8 8.69 -3.07 -7.10
C LEU A 8 7.24 -3.12 -6.62
N GLY A 9 6.35 -3.83 -7.32
CA GLY A 9 4.96 -4.01 -6.92
C GLY A 9 4.84 -4.67 -5.54
N HIS A 10 5.64 -5.69 -5.25
CA HIS A 10 5.72 -6.30 -3.92
C HIS A 10 6.24 -5.35 -2.84
N GLN A 11 7.21 -4.48 -3.15
CA GLN A 11 7.67 -3.44 -2.23
C GLN A 11 6.53 -2.45 -1.88
N TYR A 12 5.76 -2.02 -2.87
CA TYR A 12 4.57 -1.19 -2.63
C TYR A 12 3.53 -1.88 -1.73
N LEU A 13 3.26 -3.17 -1.95
CA LEU A 13 2.36 -3.95 -1.09
C LEU A 13 2.93 -4.13 0.33
N TYR A 14 4.25 -4.27 0.47
CA TYR A 14 4.91 -4.35 1.77
C TYR A 14 4.78 -3.04 2.56
N GLU A 15 5.06 -1.89 1.93
CA GLU A 15 4.88 -0.58 2.57
C GLU A 15 3.40 -0.31 2.87
N SER A 16 2.48 -0.71 1.99
CA SER A 16 1.03 -0.66 2.23
C SER A 16 0.65 -1.39 3.52
N ASN A 17 1.24 -2.56 3.79
CA ASN A 17 1.00 -3.31 5.02
C ASN A 17 1.56 -2.62 6.27
N LYS A 18 2.72 -1.96 6.19
CA LYS A 18 3.26 -1.16 7.29
C LYS A 18 2.34 0.02 7.63
N VAL A 19 1.84 0.74 6.62
CA VAL A 19 0.89 1.83 6.80
C VAL A 19 -0.39 1.30 7.48
N ASN A 20 -0.92 0.16 7.04
CA ASN A 20 -2.09 -0.47 7.67
C ASN A 20 -1.85 -0.87 9.13
N ALA A 21 -0.66 -1.39 9.46
CA ALA A 21 -0.29 -1.67 10.84
C ALA A 21 -0.28 -0.39 11.69
N ARG A 22 0.22 0.73 11.14
CA ARG A 22 0.21 2.02 11.82
C ARG A 22 -1.21 2.56 12.04
N ILE A 23 -2.09 2.42 11.05
CA ILE A 23 -3.51 2.76 11.19
C ILE A 23 -4.14 2.00 12.35
N ARG A 24 -3.90 0.69 12.46
CA ARG A 24 -4.44 -0.13 13.57
C ARG A 24 -3.96 0.37 14.94
N GLN A 25 -2.69 0.74 15.05
CA GLN A 25 -2.15 1.33 16.28
C GLN A 25 -2.84 2.65 16.64
N LEU A 26 -2.98 3.57 15.67
CA LEU A 26 -3.63 4.86 15.90
C LEU A 26 -5.11 4.70 16.23
N ARG A 27 -5.82 3.77 15.59
CA ARG A 27 -7.22 3.45 15.93
C ARG A 27 -7.37 2.90 17.35
N ALA A 28 -6.38 2.17 17.85
CA ALA A 28 -6.36 1.74 19.25
C ALA A 28 -6.15 2.94 20.18
N GLN A 29 -5.24 3.85 19.84
CA GLN A 29 -5.00 5.09 20.59
C GLN A 29 -6.23 6.00 20.64
N LEU A 30 -7.00 6.07 19.54
CA LEU A 30 -8.22 6.87 19.46
C LEU A 30 -9.23 6.54 20.57
N LYS A 31 -9.29 5.26 20.99
CA LYS A 31 -10.24 4.81 22.03
C LYS A 31 -9.95 5.38 23.41
N THR A 32 -8.72 5.84 23.64
CA THR A 32 -8.25 6.30 24.95
C THR A 32 -7.69 7.73 24.90
N ALA A 33 -7.74 8.39 23.74
CA ALA A 33 -7.16 9.71 23.56
C ALA A 33 -8.02 10.79 24.23
N PRO A 34 -7.41 11.85 24.80
CA PRO A 34 -8.13 13.02 25.29
C PRO A 34 -8.91 13.71 24.17
N LEU A 35 -10.05 14.33 24.50
CA LEU A 35 -10.90 15.06 23.55
C LEU A 35 -10.14 16.08 22.69
N GLY A 36 -9.15 16.77 23.28
CA GLY A 36 -8.33 17.77 22.57
C GLY A 36 -7.40 17.18 21.50
N GLU A 37 -7.13 15.88 21.53
CA GLU A 37 -6.23 15.20 20.58
C GLU A 37 -6.99 14.40 19.52
N LEU A 38 -8.27 14.06 19.76
CA LEU A 38 -9.06 13.18 18.90
C LEU A 38 -9.05 13.61 17.43
N ARG A 39 -9.36 14.88 17.16
CA ARG A 39 -9.42 15.39 15.78
C ARG A 39 -8.10 15.22 15.04
N GLY A 40 -6.98 15.49 15.70
CA GLY A 40 -5.65 15.32 15.09
C GLY A 40 -5.31 13.86 14.83
N LEU A 41 -5.73 12.95 15.71
CA LEU A 41 -5.59 11.51 15.48
C LEU A 41 -6.48 11.01 14.33
N GLU A 42 -7.73 11.47 14.24
CA GLU A 42 -8.66 11.13 13.15
C GLU A 42 -8.11 11.60 11.80
N GLU A 43 -7.70 12.86 11.69
CA GLU A 43 -7.11 13.42 10.48
C GLU A 43 -5.86 12.62 10.04
N ARG A 44 -5.01 12.21 11.00
CA ARG A 44 -3.84 11.39 10.71
C ARG A 44 -4.21 9.99 10.23
N ILE A 45 -5.22 9.37 10.82
CA ILE A 45 -5.71 8.05 10.39
C ILE A 45 -6.25 8.12 8.97
N ASP A 46 -7.01 9.16 8.65
CA ASP A 46 -7.61 9.35 7.32
C ASP A 46 -6.55 9.56 6.23
N LEU A 47 -5.49 10.31 6.52
CA LEU A 47 -4.35 10.48 5.60
C LEU A 47 -3.67 9.14 5.32
N LEU A 48 -3.42 8.34 6.37
CA LEU A 48 -2.79 7.03 6.22
C LEU A 48 -3.69 6.05 5.46
N TYR A 49 -5.02 6.15 5.59
CA TYR A 49 -5.94 5.32 4.79
C TYR A 49 -5.82 5.60 3.29
N ARG A 50 -5.67 6.88 2.91
CA ARG A 50 -5.45 7.27 1.50
C ARG A 50 -4.12 6.71 1.01
N GLU A 51 -3.04 6.93 1.76
CA GLU A 51 -1.71 6.41 1.43
C GLU A 51 -1.70 4.87 1.31
N HIS A 52 -2.33 4.16 2.25
CA HIS A 52 -2.47 2.71 2.20
C HIS A 52 -3.17 2.25 0.91
N SER A 53 -4.25 2.94 0.53
CA SER A 53 -5.02 2.65 -0.69
C SER A 53 -4.18 2.84 -1.94
N ASP A 54 -3.45 3.94 -2.02
CA ASP A 54 -2.63 4.29 -3.19
C ASP A 54 -1.45 3.34 -3.33
N LEU A 55 -0.74 3.02 -2.24
CA LEU A 55 0.32 2.02 -2.24
C LEU A 55 -0.19 0.64 -2.70
N ARG A 56 -1.37 0.23 -2.21
CA ARG A 56 -1.98 -1.04 -2.57
C ARG A 56 -2.35 -1.10 -4.05
N LYS A 57 -2.99 -0.05 -4.56
CA LYS A 57 -3.39 0.05 -5.99
C LYS A 57 -2.16 0.02 -6.90
N THR A 58 -1.14 0.82 -6.58
CA THR A 58 0.11 0.85 -7.34
C THR A 58 0.81 -0.51 -7.31
N GLY A 59 0.89 -1.16 -6.15
CA GLY A 59 1.51 -2.48 -6.02
C GLY A 59 0.85 -3.52 -6.92
N TYR A 60 -0.48 -3.62 -6.88
CA TYR A 60 -1.20 -4.54 -7.78
C TYR A 60 -1.10 -4.15 -9.25
N TYR A 61 -1.11 -2.86 -9.58
CA TYR A 61 -0.96 -2.40 -10.95
C TYR A 61 0.37 -2.86 -11.55
N LEU A 62 1.46 -2.70 -10.81
CA LEU A 62 2.81 -3.07 -11.27
C LEU A 62 2.96 -4.58 -11.46
N ILE A 63 2.45 -5.38 -10.52
CA ILE A 63 2.45 -6.85 -10.63
C ILE A 63 1.65 -7.29 -11.86
N ASN A 64 0.42 -6.79 -12.01
CA ASN A 64 -0.45 -7.16 -13.13
C ASN A 64 0.14 -6.72 -14.49
N TYR A 65 0.80 -5.56 -14.53
CA TYR A 65 1.44 -5.07 -15.74
C TYR A 65 2.61 -5.97 -16.15
N TYR A 66 3.45 -6.37 -15.18
CA TYR A 66 4.54 -7.30 -15.41
C TYR A 66 4.02 -8.66 -15.93
N ASP A 67 3.02 -9.24 -15.27
CA ASP A 67 2.48 -10.55 -15.62
C ASP A 67 1.87 -10.57 -17.03
N ARG A 68 1.15 -9.51 -17.42
CA ARG A 68 0.61 -9.38 -18.79
C ARG A 68 1.71 -9.28 -19.83
N GLY A 69 2.72 -8.45 -19.59
CA GLY A 69 3.87 -8.34 -20.49
C GLY A 69 4.61 -9.67 -20.66
N HIS A 70 4.73 -10.46 -19.60
CA HIS A 70 5.34 -11.79 -19.65
C HIS A 70 4.50 -12.81 -20.44
N ALA A 71 3.18 -12.79 -20.27
CA ALA A 71 2.28 -13.68 -21.00
C ALA A 71 2.29 -13.43 -22.52
N ASP A 72 2.43 -12.17 -22.94
CA ASP A 72 2.44 -11.80 -24.36
C ASP A 72 3.78 -12.19 -25.03
N VAL A 73 4.91 -12.08 -24.32
CA VAL A 73 6.22 -12.54 -24.82
C VAL A 73 6.27 -14.05 -25.00
N GLN A 74 5.69 -14.84 -24.08
CA GLN A 74 5.65 -16.30 -24.20
C GLN A 74 4.83 -16.77 -25.40
N LYS A 75 3.73 -16.08 -25.74
CA LYS A 75 2.90 -16.41 -26.91
C LYS A 75 3.57 -16.12 -28.25
N LEU A 76 4.53 -15.19 -28.30
CA LEU A 76 5.30 -14.87 -29.50
C LEU A 76 6.53 -15.77 -29.69
N SER A 77 6.84 -16.60 -28.68
CA SER A 77 8.06 -17.42 -28.63
C SER A 77 7.80 -18.92 -28.80
N GLY A 78 6.55 -19.33 -29.06
CA GLY A 78 6.14 -20.71 -29.34
C GLY A 78 5.35 -20.81 -30.63
#